data_AF-A0AAV6UCN4-F1
#
_entry.id   AF-A0AAV6UCN4-F1
#
_cell.length_a   1.000
_cell.length_b   1.000
_cell.length_c   1.000
_cell.angle_alpha   90.00
_cell.angle_beta   90.00
_cell.angle_gamma   90.00
#
_symmetry.space_group_name_H-M   'P 1'
#
loop_
_entity.id
_entity.type
_entity.pdbx_description
1 polymer ?
#
loop_
_entity_poly.entity_id
_entity_poly.type
_entity_poly.pdbx_seq_one_letter_code
_entity_poly.pdbx_strand_id
1 'polypeptide(L)'
;MEKHFNFNVSTAGFFINPEYPQFGASPDGIVECDCCGEGCLEIKCPFCIRDCTKEQLYDKENCMECINGQFSLKRTHAYYYQVQALLHIVNRQYCDFVLWTNNTMLTERISKDDDFWRQNVPIAT
;
A
#
# COMPACT_ATOMS: atom_id res chain seq x y z
N MET A 1 -0.24 -10.63 -17.60
CA MET A 1 0.84 -10.44 -16.61
C MET A 1 1.97 -9.75 -17.32
N GLU A 2 2.31 -8.55 -16.88
CA GLU A 2 3.53 -7.89 -17.31
C GLU A 2 4.73 -8.75 -16.85
N LYS A 3 5.75 -8.85 -17.70
CA LYS A 3 6.97 -9.58 -17.34
C LYS A 3 7.83 -8.65 -16.52
N HIS A 4 8.07 -9.01 -15.26
CA HIS A 4 9.02 -8.33 -14.40
C HIS A 4 10.40 -8.99 -14.52
N PHE A 5 11.45 -8.18 -14.60
CA PHE A 5 12.83 -8.63 -14.75
C PHE A 5 13.59 -8.44 -13.44
N ASN A 6 14.29 -9.49 -12.98
CA ASN A 6 15.00 -9.51 -11.70
C ASN A 6 14.15 -9.04 -10.52
N PHE A 7 12.86 -9.42 -10.53
CA PHE A 7 11.93 -9.08 -9.46
C PHE A 7 12.30 -9.80 -8.16
N ASN A 8 12.47 -9.02 -7.10
CA ASN A 8 12.75 -9.51 -5.77
C ASN A 8 11.87 -8.80 -4.74
N VAL A 9 11.44 -9.55 -3.73
CA VAL A 9 10.82 -8.99 -2.53
C VAL A 9 11.60 -9.50 -1.33
N SER A 10 12.15 -8.59 -0.54
CA SER A 10 12.87 -8.90 0.68
C SER A 10 12.08 -8.48 1.92
N THR A 11 12.31 -9.15 3.04
CA THR A 11 11.69 -8.80 4.31
C THR A 11 12.19 -7.44 4.77
N ALA A 12 11.30 -6.62 5.29
CA ALA A 12 11.64 -5.29 5.79
C ALA A 12 11.68 -5.26 7.32
N GLY A 13 12.47 -4.33 7.86
CA GLY A 13 12.46 -3.98 9.28
C GLY A 13 11.66 -2.70 9.55
N PHE A 14 11.96 -2.06 10.67
CA PHE A 14 11.39 -0.75 11.01
C PHE A 14 12.30 0.38 10.51
N PHE A 15 11.73 1.32 9.75
CA PHE A 15 12.40 2.51 9.22
C PHE A 15 11.97 3.74 10.01
N ILE A 16 12.93 4.62 10.28
CA ILE A 16 12.67 5.94 10.88
C ILE A 16 12.87 6.99 9.80
N ASN A 17 11.96 7.94 9.70
CA ASN A 17 12.09 9.04 8.75
C ASN A 17 13.26 9.95 9.18
N PRO A 18 14.24 10.22 8.29
CA PRO A 18 15.41 11.02 8.64
C PRO A 18 15.09 12.51 8.88
N GLU A 19 14.04 13.04 8.25
CA GLU A 19 13.57 14.42 8.41
C GLU A 19 12.63 14.57 9.62
N TYR A 20 11.84 13.54 9.89
CA TYR A 20 10.87 13.51 10.99
C TYR A 20 11.08 12.27 11.88
N PRO A 21 12.08 12.26 12.78
CA PRO A 21 12.46 11.06 13.55
C PRO A 21 11.36 10.48 14.45
N GLN A 22 10.30 11.26 14.72
CA GLN A 22 9.09 10.79 15.41
C GLN A 22 8.21 9.87 14.56
N PHE A 23 8.44 9.79 13.25
CA PHE A 23 7.71 8.92 12.33
C PHE A 23 8.54 7.70 11.94
N GLY A 24 7.86 6.55 11.94
CA GLY A 24 8.44 5.32 11.46
C GLY A 24 7.40 4.40 10.83
N ALA A 25 7.88 3.48 10.00
CA ALA A 25 7.05 2.55 9.24
C ALA A 25 7.76 1.20 9.11
N SER A 26 6.97 0.14 8.97
CA SER A 26 7.44 -1.21 8.72
C SER A 26 6.64 -1.77 7.56
N PRO A 27 7.12 -1.67 6.31
CA PRO A 27 6.47 -2.33 5.19
C PRO A 27 6.50 -3.85 5.38
N ASP A 28 5.56 -4.57 4.76
CA ASP A 28 5.58 -6.03 4.74
C ASP A 28 6.69 -6.57 3.83
N GLY A 29 7.14 -5.78 2.86
CA GLY A 29 8.32 -6.09 2.04
C GLY A 29 8.89 -4.89 1.29
N ILE A 30 10.16 -5.00 0.91
CA ILE A 30 10.83 -4.09 -0.02
C ILE A 30 10.88 -4.75 -1.39
N VAL A 31 10.40 -4.04 -2.41
CA VAL A 31 10.33 -4.51 -3.79
C VAL A 31 11.49 -3.92 -4.59
N GLU A 32 12.18 -4.77 -5.33
CA GLU A 32 13.19 -4.38 -6.33
C GLU A 32 12.80 -5.01 -7.67
N CYS A 33 12.59 -4.20 -8.71
CA CYS A 33 12.48 -4.67 -10.09
C CYS A 33 13.22 -3.75 -11.04
N ASP A 34 13.97 -4.30 -12.00
CA ASP A 34 14.60 -3.52 -13.07
C ASP A 34 13.57 -2.75 -13.91
N CYS A 35 12.35 -3.28 -13.97
CA CYS A 35 11.24 -2.76 -14.74
C CYS A 35 10.48 -1.61 -14.06
N CYS A 36 10.39 -1.63 -12.73
CA CYS A 36 9.53 -0.74 -11.95
C CYS A 36 10.32 0.15 -10.98
N GLY A 37 11.61 -0.14 -10.78
CA GLY A 37 12.43 0.47 -9.74
C GLY A 37 12.18 -0.16 -8.37
N GLU A 38 12.41 0.66 -7.34
CA GLU A 38 12.25 0.27 -5.94
C GLU A 38 10.89 0.69 -5.39
N GLY A 39 10.22 -0.24 -4.72
CA GLY A 39 8.92 -0.03 -4.11
C GLY A 39 8.78 -0.71 -2.75
N CYS A 40 7.56 -0.70 -2.24
CA CYS A 40 7.17 -1.42 -1.04
C CYS A 40 6.02 -2.39 -1.33
N LEU A 41 5.82 -3.32 -0.42
CA LEU A 41 4.67 -4.21 -0.35
C LEU A 41 3.95 -3.98 0.98
N GLU A 42 2.63 -3.82 0.93
CA GLU A 42 1.77 -3.72 2.11
C GLU A 42 0.57 -4.65 1.92
N ILE A 43 0.43 -5.64 2.80
CA ILE A 43 -0.58 -6.69 2.75
C ILE A 43 -1.56 -6.50 3.91
N LYS A 44 -2.84 -6.41 3.57
CA LYS A 44 -3.94 -6.41 4.54
C LYS A 44 -4.77 -7.68 4.40
N CYS A 45 -5.02 -8.34 5.52
CA CYS A 45 -5.86 -9.52 5.63
C CYS A 45 -7.00 -9.31 6.65
N PRO A 46 -7.98 -8.41 6.42
CA PRO A 46 -8.94 -8.06 7.46
C PRO A 46 -9.86 -9.24 7.77
N PHE A 47 -9.95 -9.59 9.05
CA PHE A 47 -10.72 -10.75 9.52
C PHE A 47 -12.19 -10.71 9.09
N CYS A 48 -12.80 -9.52 9.08
CA CYS A 48 -14.22 -9.32 8.75
C CYS A 48 -14.58 -9.71 7.30
N ILE A 49 -13.61 -9.77 6.38
CA ILE A 49 -13.79 -10.16 4.98
C ILE A 49 -12.95 -11.39 4.60
N ARG A 50 -12.34 -12.08 5.58
CA ARG A 50 -11.38 -13.16 5.37
C ARG A 50 -11.90 -14.25 4.43
N ASP A 51 -13.19 -14.55 4.47
CA ASP A 51 -13.82 -15.61 3.68
C ASP A 51 -14.67 -15.06 2.51
N CYS A 52 -14.56 -13.76 2.21
CA CYS A 52 -15.29 -13.16 1.09
C CYS A 52 -14.65 -13.48 -0.26
N THR A 53 -15.47 -13.82 -1.26
CA THR A 53 -15.05 -13.87 -2.68
C THR A 53 -14.95 -12.46 -3.26
N LYS A 54 -14.38 -12.33 -4.46
CA LYS A 54 -14.29 -11.04 -5.16
C LYS A 54 -15.66 -10.38 -5.37
N GLU A 55 -16.66 -11.17 -5.72
CA GLU A 55 -18.03 -10.70 -5.98
C GLU A 55 -18.65 -10.11 -4.71
N GLN A 56 -18.45 -10.79 -3.57
CA GLN A 56 -18.97 -10.33 -2.28
C GLN A 56 -18.29 -9.04 -1.77
N LEU A 57 -17.09 -8.71 -2.25
CA LEU A 57 -16.41 -7.46 -1.90
C LEU A 57 -17.04 -6.23 -2.56
N TYR A 58 -17.86 -6.38 -3.61
CA TYR A 58 -18.58 -5.24 -4.18
C TYR A 58 -19.71 -4.75 -3.27
N ASP A 59 -20.41 -5.68 -2.62
CA ASP A 59 -21.62 -5.38 -1.85
C ASP A 59 -21.36 -5.15 -0.35
N LYS A 60 -20.12 -5.39 0.10
CA LYS A 60 -19.74 -5.30 1.51
C LYS A 60 -18.93 -4.05 1.78
N GLU A 61 -19.22 -3.37 2.89
CA GLU A 61 -18.37 -2.28 3.35
C GLU A 61 -16.95 -2.78 3.64
N ASN A 62 -15.98 -2.25 2.90
CA ASN A 62 -14.57 -2.57 3.05
C ASN A 62 -13.69 -1.39 2.60
N CYS A 63 -12.37 -1.59 2.65
CA CYS A 63 -11.38 -0.56 2.32
C CYS A 63 -11.28 -0.21 0.83
N MET A 64 -11.81 -1.05 -0.07
CA MET A 64 -11.76 -0.87 -1.51
C MET A 64 -13.05 -0.23 -2.04
N GLU A 65 -12.92 0.43 -3.18
CA GLU A 65 -13.99 0.90 -4.05
C GLU A 65 -13.76 0.35 -5.47
N CYS A 66 -14.82 0.27 -6.26
CA CYS A 66 -14.73 -0.14 -7.66
C CYS A 66 -14.85 1.08 -8.56
N ILE A 67 -13.78 1.39 -9.30
CA ILE A 67 -13.74 2.48 -10.27
C ILE A 67 -13.54 1.85 -11.65
N ASN A 68 -14.50 2.05 -12.55
CA ASN A 68 -14.47 1.49 -13.91
C ASN A 68 -14.24 -0.03 -13.97
N GLY A 69 -14.79 -0.79 -13.02
CA GLY A 69 -14.64 -2.24 -12.94
C GLY A 69 -13.35 -2.72 -12.26
N GLN A 70 -12.48 -1.81 -11.83
CA GLN A 70 -11.23 -2.11 -11.14
C GLN A 70 -11.31 -1.71 -9.66
N PHE A 71 -10.86 -2.59 -8.79
CA PHE A 71 -10.75 -2.27 -7.36
C PHE A 71 -9.59 -1.30 -7.12
N SER A 72 -9.88 -0.25 -6.36
CA SER A 72 -8.93 0.75 -5.87
C SER A 72 -9.13 0.91 -4.36
N LEU A 73 -8.07 1.12 -3.61
CA LEU A 73 -8.12 1.48 -2.20
C LEU A 73 -8.74 2.87 -2.08
N LYS A 74 -9.79 2.98 -1.25
CA LYS A 74 -10.44 4.27 -0.97
C LYS A 74 -9.42 5.25 -0.43
N ARG A 75 -9.30 6.41 -1.08
CA ARG A 75 -8.32 7.46 -0.71
C ARG A 75 -8.61 8.08 0.65
N THR A 76 -9.81 7.89 1.18
CA THR A 76 -10.25 8.31 2.52
C THR A 76 -10.05 7.25 3.59
N HIS A 77 -9.66 6.02 3.24
CA HIS A 77 -9.50 4.93 4.20
C HIS A 77 -8.14 4.99 4.90
N ALA A 78 -8.07 4.61 6.18
CA ALA A 78 -6.84 4.67 6.99
C ALA A 78 -5.65 3.92 6.36
N TYR A 79 -5.89 2.83 5.62
CA TYR A 79 -4.84 2.12 4.89
C TYR A 79 -4.17 2.97 3.80
N TYR A 80 -4.88 3.90 3.16
CA TYR A 80 -4.27 4.80 2.17
C TYR A 80 -3.30 5.76 2.86
N TYR A 81 -3.69 6.31 4.00
CA TYR A 81 -2.81 7.14 4.84
C TYR A 81 -1.58 6.35 5.30
N GLN A 82 -1.74 5.09 5.70
CA GLN A 82 -0.62 4.22 6.07
C GLN A 82 0.33 4.01 4.88
N VAL A 83 -0.18 3.69 3.69
CA VAL A 83 0.63 3.50 2.49
C VAL A 83 1.39 4.77 2.13
N GLN A 84 0.72 5.93 2.12
CA GLN A 84 1.38 7.19 1.84
C GLN A 84 2.45 7.53 2.88
N ALA A 85 2.19 7.34 4.17
CA ALA A 85 3.19 7.56 5.22
C ALA A 85 4.41 6.64 5.03
N LEU A 86 4.17 5.35 4.81
CA LEU A 86 5.21 4.36 4.56
C LEU A 86 6.10 4.75 3.37
N LEU A 87 5.52 5.19 2.24
CA LEU A 87 6.29 5.60 1.06
C LEU A 87 7.20 6.80 1.32
N HIS A 88 6.77 7.73 2.16
CA HIS A 88 7.56 8.90 2.55
C HIS A 88 8.64 8.55 3.57
N ILE A 89 8.33 7.69 4.55
CA ILE A 89 9.26 7.27 5.60
C ILE A 89 10.38 6.38 5.03
N VAL A 90 10.02 5.40 4.20
CA VAL A 90 10.97 4.44 3.59
C VAL A 90 11.64 5.04 2.35
N ASN A 91 11.14 6.18 1.85
CA ASN A 91 11.57 6.83 0.63
C ASN A 91 11.51 5.90 -0.59
N ARG A 92 10.29 5.50 -0.98
CA ARG A 92 10.01 4.65 -2.14
C ARG A 92 8.95 5.27 -3.03
N GLN A 93 8.96 4.93 -4.32
CA GLN A 93 8.12 5.62 -5.31
C GLN A 93 6.73 5.02 -5.43
N TYR A 94 6.57 3.74 -5.08
CA TYR A 94 5.28 3.06 -5.11
C TYR A 94 5.17 1.98 -4.03
N CYS A 95 3.94 1.65 -3.67
CA CYS A 95 3.60 0.49 -2.86
C CYS A 95 2.64 -0.39 -3.64
N ASP A 96 2.95 -1.67 -3.77
CA ASP A 96 1.99 -2.67 -4.20
C ASP A 96 1.13 -3.03 -2.98
N PHE A 97 -0.07 -2.44 -2.91
CA PHE A 97 -1.05 -2.71 -1.86
C PHE A 97 -1.82 -3.98 -2.20
N VAL A 98 -1.88 -4.91 -1.25
CA VAL A 98 -2.57 -6.19 -1.40
C VAL A 98 -3.67 -6.29 -0.36
N LEU A 99 -4.91 -6.46 -0.82
CA LEU A 99 -6.00 -6.94 0.02
C LEU A 99 -6.18 -8.43 -0.21
N TRP A 100 -5.91 -9.22 0.82
CA TRP A 100 -5.97 -10.67 0.75
C TRP A 100 -7.12 -11.24 1.58
N THR A 101 -7.82 -12.22 0.99
CA THR A 101 -8.79 -13.09 1.65
C THR A 101 -8.44 -14.54 1.30
N ASN A 102 -9.05 -15.51 1.98
CA ASN A 102 -8.91 -16.93 1.66
C ASN A 102 -9.41 -17.28 0.24
N ASN A 103 -10.25 -16.43 -0.36
CA ASN A 103 -10.92 -16.70 -1.63
C ASN A 103 -10.54 -15.74 -2.76
N THR A 104 -9.84 -14.63 -2.48
CA THR A 104 -9.39 -13.68 -3.51
C THR A 104 -8.21 -12.85 -3.03
N MET A 105 -7.48 -12.30 -4.00
CA MET A 105 -6.43 -11.31 -3.77
C MET A 105 -6.66 -10.15 -4.72
N LEU A 106 -6.77 -8.94 -4.16
CA LEU A 106 -6.86 -7.70 -4.92
C LEU A 106 -5.55 -6.94 -4.74
N THR A 107 -5.03 -6.38 -5.83
CA THR A 107 -3.77 -5.66 -5.83
C THR A 107 -3.95 -4.31 -6.51
N GLU A 108 -3.41 -3.26 -5.90
CA GLU A 108 -3.31 -1.94 -6.48
C GLU A 108 -1.90 -1.39 -6.28
N ARG A 109 -1.28 -0.88 -7.35
CA ARG A 109 -0.06 -0.07 -7.22
C ARG A 109 -0.43 1.36 -6.88
N ILE A 110 0.00 1.81 -5.71
CA ILE A 110 -0.20 3.17 -5.22
C ILE A 110 1.11 3.94 -5.33
N SER A 111 1.11 5.02 -6.09
CA SER A 111 2.26 5.92 -6.21
C SER A 111 2.38 6.83 -5.00
N LYS A 112 3.62 7.22 -4.68
CA LYS A 112 3.90 8.25 -3.68
C LYS A 112 3.24 9.57 -4.09
N ASP A 113 2.48 10.16 -3.17
CA ASP A 113 1.75 11.41 -3.38
C ASP A 113 2.30 12.48 -2.43
N ASP A 114 3.22 13.30 -2.95
CA ASP A 114 3.88 14.33 -2.16
C ASP A 114 2.92 15.47 -1.74
N ASP A 115 1.87 15.74 -2.54
CA ASP A 115 0.86 16.75 -2.19
C ASP A 115 0.02 16.27 -1.01
N PHE A 116 -0.44 15.02 -1.05
CA PHE A 116 -1.15 14.39 0.05
C PHE A 116 -0.30 14.40 1.33
N TRP A 117 0.98 14.04 1.24
CA TRP A 117 1.89 14.06 2.39
C TRP A 117 2.05 15.47 2.96
N ARG A 118 2.33 16.48 2.13
CA ARG A 118 2.48 17.88 2.58
C ARG A 118 1.22 18.41 3.29
N GLN A 119 0.04 18.00 2.84
CA GLN A 119 -1.23 18.44 3.43
C GLN A 119 -1.56 17.76 4.77
N ASN A 120 -1.03 16.54 5.00
CA ASN A 120 -1.39 15.72 6.15
C ASN A 120 -0.26 15.51 7.16
N VAL A 121 1.00 15.79 6.81
CA VAL A 121 2.12 15.76 7.75
C VAL A 121 1.96 16.93 8.73
N PRO A 122 1.92 16.69 10.04
CA PRO A 122 1.88 17.77 11.01
C PRO A 122 3.12 18.64 10.86
N ILE A 123 2.93 19.91 10.52
CA ILE A 123 4.00 20.91 10.67
C ILE A 123 4.16 21.12 12.17
N ALA A 124 5.26 20.62 12.73
CA ALA A 124 5.68 21.03 14.06
C ALA A 124 6.05 22.52 13.97
N THR A 125 5.11 23.38 14.36
CA THR A 125 5.36 24.82 14.60
C THR A 125 6.07 25.01 15.92
#